data_AF-A0A971BPC6-F1
#
_entry.id   AF-A0A971BPC6-F1
#
_cell.length_a   1.000
_cell.length_b   1.000
_cell.length_c   1.000
_cell.angle_alpha   90.00
_cell.angle_beta   90.00
_cell.angle_gamma   90.00
#
_symmetry.space_group_name_H-M   'P 1'
#
loop_
_entity.id
_entity.type
_entity.pdbx_description
1 polymer ?
#
loop_
_entity_poly.entity_id
_entity_poly.type
_entity_poly.pdbx_seq_one_letter_code
_entity_poly.pdbx_strand_id
1 'polypeptide(L)'
;MTRFALGTYAVDAATFPGLVCGDELHDVRRALPRLSGTADLLPDWDANLDRLAAYLTAPAAAPWSLETLRTSGRLRVLPPVQPVGAVLAAGANYRDHIIEMSVAHRLGAHGASDAQLRESAAAELDTRVRTGEPYIWTGIP
;
A
#
# COMPACT_ATOMS: atom_id res chain seq x y z
N MET A 1 14.72 13.94 10.12
CA MET A 1 14.65 12.60 9.49
C MET A 1 14.48 12.80 7.99
N THR A 2 15.30 12.13 7.19
CA THR A 2 15.16 12.14 5.72
C THR A 2 13.90 11.37 5.35
N ARG A 3 13.00 12.00 4.57
CA ARG A 3 11.77 11.35 4.11
C ARG A 3 12.08 10.52 2.87
N PHE A 4 11.79 9.23 2.92
CA PHE A 4 11.94 8.32 1.78
C PHE A 4 10.71 7.43 1.63
N ALA A 5 10.58 6.82 0.45
CA ALA A 5 9.59 5.80 0.14
C ALA A 5 10.29 4.47 -0.17
N LEU A 6 9.59 3.36 0.06
CA LEU A 6 10.05 2.02 -0.25
C LEU A 6 9.12 1.37 -1.26
N GLY A 7 9.69 0.56 -2.14
CA GLY A 7 8.91 -0.16 -3.14
C GLY A 7 9.74 -1.23 -3.84
N THR A 8 9.09 -2.02 -4.69
CA THR A 8 9.77 -2.97 -5.56
C THR A 8 9.89 -2.33 -6.94
N TYR A 9 11.10 -2.33 -7.49
CA TYR A 9 11.37 -1.74 -8.80
C TYR A 9 12.04 -2.75 -9.70
N ALA A 10 11.80 -2.62 -11.00
CA ALA A 10 12.61 -3.24 -12.02
C ALA A 10 13.26 -2.14 -12.86
N VAL A 11 14.57 -2.25 -13.05
CA VAL A 11 15.32 -1.46 -14.03
C VAL A 11 15.83 -2.44 -15.08
N ASP A 12 15.45 -2.19 -16.33
CA ASP A 12 15.58 -3.16 -17.42
C ASP A 12 14.88 -4.49 -17.04
N ALA A 13 15.64 -5.58 -16.89
CA ALA A 13 15.12 -6.90 -16.47
C ALA A 13 15.39 -7.23 -14.99
N ALA A 14 16.12 -6.37 -14.27
CA ALA A 14 16.55 -6.65 -12.90
C ALA A 14 15.58 -6.08 -11.87
N THR A 15 14.95 -6.97 -11.09
CA THR A 15 14.05 -6.61 -9.98
C THR A 15 14.83 -6.49 -8.67
N PHE A 16 14.48 -5.49 -7.86
CA PHE A 16 15.10 -5.25 -6.56
C PHE A 16 14.20 -4.45 -5.60
N PRO A 17 14.39 -4.59 -4.27
CA PRO A 17 13.83 -3.66 -3.30
C PRO A 17 14.50 -2.30 -3.45
N GLY A 18 13.72 -1.27 -3.74
CA GLY A 18 14.23 0.09 -3.93
C GLY A 18 13.76 1.05 -2.86
N LEU A 19 14.58 2.07 -2.66
CA LEU A 19 14.31 3.21 -1.82
C LEU A 19 14.36 4.47 -2.69
N VAL A 20 13.34 5.32 -2.58
CA VAL A 20 13.28 6.62 -3.27
C VAL A 20 13.39 7.77 -2.28
N CYS A 21 14.33 8.68 -2.52
CA CYS A 21 14.52 9.91 -1.78
C CYS A 21 14.65 11.09 -2.77
N GLY A 22 13.62 11.92 -2.90
CA GLY A 22 13.59 12.93 -3.97
C GLY A 22 13.58 12.27 -5.36
N ASP A 23 14.53 12.65 -6.23
CA ASP A 23 14.74 12.01 -7.56
C ASP A 23 15.71 10.82 -7.49
N GLU A 24 16.18 10.43 -6.32
CA GLU A 24 17.19 9.38 -6.18
C GLU A 24 16.52 8.02 -5.94
N LEU A 25 16.81 7.06 -6.82
CA LEU A 25 16.47 5.65 -6.64
C LEU A 25 17.72 4.87 -6.22
N HIS A 26 17.65 4.26 -5.05
CA HIS A 26 18.69 3.38 -4.52
C HIS A 26 18.21 1.93 -4.49
N ASP A 27 19.13 0.99 -4.72
CA ASP A 27 18.93 -0.41 -4.40
C ASP A 27 19.16 -0.65 -2.90
N VAL A 28 18.12 -1.05 -2.18
CA VAL A 28 18.16 -1.29 -0.72
C VAL A 28 19.21 -2.32 -0.33
N ARG A 29 19.55 -3.25 -1.23
CA ARG A 29 20.57 -4.29 -0.99
C ARG A 29 21.97 -3.71 -0.80
N ARG A 30 22.20 -2.45 -1.17
CA ARG A 30 23.46 -1.74 -0.88
C ARG A 30 23.64 -1.42 0.59
N ALA A 31 22.55 -1.17 1.30
CA ALA A 31 22.54 -1.00 2.76
C ALA A 31 22.33 -2.34 3.48
N LEU A 32 21.53 -3.24 2.89
CA LEU A 32 21.08 -4.48 3.50
C LEU A 32 21.29 -5.67 2.53
N PRO A 33 22.53 -6.19 2.37
CA PRO A 33 22.87 -7.14 1.30
C PRO A 33 22.19 -8.51 1.36
N ARG A 34 21.58 -8.86 2.51
CA ARG A 34 20.88 -10.14 2.71
C ARG A 34 19.43 -10.12 2.23
N LEU A 35 18.89 -8.95 1.90
CA LEU A 35 17.50 -8.84 1.47
C LEU A 35 17.35 -9.26 0.01
N SER A 36 16.33 -10.06 -0.26
CA SER A 36 15.92 -10.47 -1.60
C SER A 36 14.76 -9.62 -2.11
N GLY A 37 13.91 -9.12 -1.21
CA GLY A 37 12.78 -8.27 -1.54
C GLY A 37 12.39 -7.32 -0.41
N THR A 38 11.36 -6.50 -0.66
CA THR A 38 10.84 -5.54 0.33
C THR A 38 10.12 -6.22 1.49
N ALA A 39 9.55 -7.41 1.28
CA ALA A 39 8.92 -8.19 2.35
C ALA A 39 9.91 -8.56 3.47
N ASP A 40 11.18 -8.76 3.13
CA ASP A 40 12.24 -9.11 4.08
C ASP A 40 12.56 -7.97 5.06
N LEU A 41 12.08 -6.75 4.79
CA LEU A 41 12.21 -5.61 5.71
C LEU A 41 11.28 -5.74 6.92
N LEU A 42 10.12 -6.36 6.75
CA LEU A 42 9.00 -6.31 7.70
C LEU A 42 9.28 -7.02 9.04
N PRO A 43 9.98 -8.17 9.10
CA PRO A 43 10.22 -8.87 10.37
C PRO A 43 11.07 -8.08 11.38
N ASP A 44 11.94 -7.18 10.92
CA ASP A 44 12.83 -6.36 11.75
C ASP A 44 12.75 -4.90 11.29
N TRP A 45 11.51 -4.39 11.21
CA TRP A 45 11.17 -3.14 10.55
C TRP A 45 11.95 -1.94 11.07
N ASP A 46 11.95 -1.72 12.38
CA ASP A 46 12.56 -0.54 12.99
C ASP A 46 14.09 -0.52 12.78
N ALA A 47 14.77 -1.64 13.01
CA ALA A 47 16.22 -1.71 12.80
C ALA A 47 16.61 -1.59 11.32
N ASN A 48 15.76 -2.08 10.41
CA ASN A 48 15.96 -1.90 8.97
C ASN A 48 15.76 -0.44 8.56
N LEU A 49 14.73 0.24 9.08
CA LEU A 49 14.51 1.66 8.83
C LEU A 49 15.69 2.51 9.32
N ASP A 50 16.21 2.25 10.51
CA ASP A 50 17.38 2.96 11.06
C ASP A 50 18.62 2.80 10.16
N ARG A 51 18.87 1.58 9.66
CA ARG A 51 19.97 1.30 8.73
C ARG A 51 19.80 2.01 7.39
N LEU A 52 18.58 2.08 6.85
CA LEU A 52 18.28 2.79 5.61
C LEU A 52 18.43 4.30 5.77
N ALA A 53 17.96 4.85 6.89
CA ALA A 53 18.14 6.25 7.22
C ALA A 53 19.62 6.61 7.36
N ALA A 54 20.40 5.76 8.04
CA ALA A 54 21.85 5.93 8.15
C ALA A 54 22.54 5.87 6.77
N TYR A 55 22.18 4.90 5.93
CA TYR A 55 22.71 4.77 4.57
C TYR A 55 22.49 6.03 3.73
N LEU A 56 21.32 6.67 3.83
CA LEU A 56 21.02 7.90 3.09
C LEU A 56 21.92 9.09 3.48
N THR A 57 22.52 9.07 4.68
CA THR A 57 23.46 10.14 5.09
C THR A 57 24.83 10.02 4.41
N ALA A 58 25.24 8.80 4.04
CA ALA A 58 26.50 8.52 3.38
C ALA A 58 26.37 7.28 2.47
N PRO A 59 25.75 7.42 1.29
CA PRO A 59 25.53 6.28 0.40
C PRO A 59 26.85 5.68 -0.10
N ALA A 60 26.99 4.36 0.02
CA ALA A 60 28.16 3.64 -0.49
C ALA A 60 28.18 3.50 -2.03
N ALA A 61 27.08 3.85 -2.70
CA ALA A 61 26.95 3.83 -4.15
C ALA A 61 26.10 5.01 -4.62
N ALA A 62 26.40 5.51 -5.82
CA ALA A 62 25.60 6.57 -6.44
C ALA A 62 24.17 6.07 -6.73
N PRO A 63 23.14 6.88 -6.42
CA PRO A 63 21.78 6.58 -6.84
C PRO A 63 21.63 6.66 -8.36
N TRP A 64 20.53 6.08 -8.84
CA TRP A 64 20.02 6.41 -10.17
C TRP A 64 19.08 7.60 -10.10
N SER A 65 19.04 8.43 -11.15
CA SER A 65 17.97 9.42 -11.32
C SER A 65 16.68 8.70 -11.72
N LEU A 66 15.65 8.86 -10.89
CA LEU A 66 14.33 8.28 -11.09
C LEU A 66 13.68 8.84 -12.36
N GLU A 67 13.76 10.16 -12.57
CA GLU A 67 13.22 10.83 -13.75
C GLU A 67 13.91 10.37 -15.04
N THR A 68 15.24 10.19 -15.00
CA THR A 68 15.99 9.67 -16.16
C THR A 68 15.54 8.25 -16.50
N LEU A 69 15.42 7.36 -15.51
CA LEU A 69 14.97 5.98 -15.74
C LEU A 69 13.50 5.92 -16.22
N ARG A 70 12.65 6.82 -15.73
CA ARG A 70 11.24 6.94 -16.12
C ARG A 70 11.11 7.40 -17.57
N THR A 71 11.79 8.48 -17.93
CA THR A 71 11.76 9.06 -19.29
C THR A 71 12.38 8.14 -20.33
N SER A 72 13.41 7.37 -19.98
CA SER A 72 13.98 6.36 -20.87
C SER A 72 13.14 5.08 -21.01
N GLY A 73 12.05 4.94 -20.26
CA GLY A 73 11.20 3.75 -20.26
C GLY A 73 11.84 2.49 -19.66
N ARG A 74 12.96 2.64 -18.94
CA ARG A 74 13.70 1.51 -18.34
C ARG A 74 13.18 1.12 -16.95
N LEU A 75 12.40 2.00 -16.34
CA LEU A 75 11.82 1.81 -15.02
C LEU A 75 10.45 1.15 -15.09
N ARG A 76 10.25 0.12 -14.28
CA ARG A 76 8.93 -0.39 -13.89
C ARG A 76 8.80 -0.34 -12.38
N VAL A 77 7.72 0.28 -11.90
CA VAL A 77 7.29 0.16 -10.50
C VAL A 77 6.43 -1.10 -10.37
N LEU A 78 6.78 -1.96 -9.43
CA LEU A 78 6.09 -3.24 -9.17
C LEU A 78 5.32 -3.14 -7.84
N PRO A 79 4.45 -4.11 -7.50
CA PRO A 79 3.77 -4.07 -6.22
C PRO A 79 4.79 -4.00 -5.06
N PRO A 80 4.55 -3.15 -4.05
CA PRO A 80 5.58 -2.72 -3.11
C PRO A 80 6.02 -3.82 -2.14
N VAL A 81 5.24 -4.89 -1.98
CA VAL A 81 5.56 -6.07 -1.18
C VAL A 81 5.55 -7.29 -2.09
N GLN A 82 6.70 -7.95 -2.22
CA GLN A 82 6.90 -9.16 -3.02
C GLN A 82 7.72 -10.19 -2.24
N PRO A 83 7.37 -11.50 -2.32
CA PRO A 83 6.20 -12.06 -3.00
C PRO A 83 4.89 -11.62 -2.32
N VAL A 84 3.79 -11.60 -3.08
CA VAL A 84 2.46 -11.31 -2.53
C VAL A 84 2.03 -12.50 -1.67
N GLY A 85 1.88 -12.28 -0.37
CA GLY A 85 1.33 -13.25 0.58
C GLY A 85 -0.20 -13.24 0.60
N ALA A 86 -0.78 -13.64 1.73
CA ALA A 86 -2.22 -13.51 1.94
C ALA A 86 -2.64 -12.03 1.95
N VAL A 87 -3.64 -11.67 1.13
CA VAL A 87 -4.19 -10.31 1.07
C VAL A 87 -5.49 -10.29 1.86
N LEU A 88 -5.52 -9.49 2.93
CA LEU A 88 -6.74 -9.12 3.65
C LEU A 88 -7.26 -7.81 3.05
N ALA A 89 -8.50 -7.83 2.59
CA ALA A 89 -9.16 -6.67 1.98
C ALA A 89 -10.29 -6.17 2.87
N ALA A 90 -10.47 -4.85 2.90
CA ALA A 90 -11.53 -4.16 3.62
C ALA A 90 -12.02 -2.98 2.77
N GLY A 91 -13.32 -2.93 2.47
CA GLY A 91 -13.91 -1.98 1.52
C GLY A 91 -15.12 -1.23 2.06
N ALA A 92 -15.81 -1.80 3.05
CA ALA A 92 -16.90 -1.14 3.76
C ALA A 92 -16.37 -0.27 4.91
N ASN A 93 -15.43 0.63 4.64
CA ASN A 93 -14.71 1.41 5.67
C ASN A 93 -15.08 2.90 5.74
N TYR A 94 -15.95 3.39 4.85
CA TYR A 94 -16.40 4.77 4.84
C TYR A 94 -17.93 4.81 4.93
N ARG A 95 -18.45 5.51 5.94
CA ARG A 95 -19.90 5.57 6.23
C ARG A 95 -20.69 6.05 5.00
N ASP A 96 -20.28 7.17 4.43
CA ASP A 96 -20.98 7.78 3.29
C ASP A 96 -20.90 6.90 2.04
N HIS A 97 -19.74 6.27 1.79
CA HIS A 97 -19.59 5.33 0.68
C HIS A 97 -20.62 4.20 0.75
N ILE A 98 -20.82 3.62 1.93
CA ILE A 98 -21.74 2.49 2.12
C ILE A 98 -23.19 2.95 2.01
N ILE A 99 -23.52 4.11 2.59
CA ILE A 99 -24.88 4.69 2.49
C ILE A 99 -25.25 4.94 1.02
N GLU A 100 -24.37 5.58 0.26
CA GLU A 100 -24.64 5.87 -1.15
C GLU A 100 -24.63 4.60 -2.01
N MET A 101 -23.79 3.61 -1.68
CA MET A 101 -23.83 2.28 -2.31
C MET A 101 -25.20 1.60 -2.08
N SER A 102 -25.76 1.68 -0.86
CA SER A 102 -27.07 1.11 -0.55
C SER A 102 -28.19 1.76 -1.36
N VAL A 103 -28.13 3.07 -1.58
CA VAL A 103 -29.11 3.77 -2.43
C VAL A 103 -28.95 3.39 -3.89
N ALA A 104 -27.72 3.48 -4.41
CA ALA A 104 -27.41 3.25 -5.82
C ALA A 104 -27.78 1.84 -6.28
N HIS A 105 -27.57 0.84 -5.42
CA HIS A 105 -27.82 -0.57 -5.73
C HIS A 105 -29.12 -1.11 -5.12
N ARG A 106 -29.95 -0.25 -4.53
CA ARG A 106 -31.21 -0.65 -3.86
C ARG A 106 -31.01 -1.76 -2.82
N LEU A 107 -29.92 -1.66 -2.05
CA LEU A 107 -29.59 -2.62 -0.98
C LEU A 107 -30.44 -2.29 0.26
N GLY A 108 -31.48 -3.06 0.51
CA GLY A 108 -32.37 -2.87 1.65
C GLY A 108 -33.75 -3.49 1.40
N ALA A 109 -34.76 -2.99 2.12
CA ALA A 109 -36.13 -3.47 1.98
C ALA A 109 -36.68 -3.21 0.56
N HIS A 110 -37.39 -4.20 0.01
CA HIS A 110 -37.99 -4.09 -1.31
C HIS A 110 -38.99 -2.93 -1.38
N GLY A 111 -38.87 -2.08 -2.41
CA GLY A 111 -39.74 -0.91 -2.61
C GLY A 111 -39.44 0.29 -1.71
N ALA A 112 -38.37 0.24 -0.90
CA ALA A 112 -37.95 1.39 -0.10
C ALA A 112 -37.52 2.57 -0.99
N SER A 113 -37.92 3.77 -0.57
CA SER A 113 -37.42 5.03 -1.15
C SER A 113 -35.94 5.24 -0.84
N ASP A 114 -35.28 6.10 -1.60
CA ASP A 114 -33.86 6.44 -1.39
C ASP A 114 -33.60 6.98 0.02
N ALA A 115 -34.50 7.80 0.57
CA ALA A 115 -34.37 8.34 1.92
C ALA A 115 -34.44 7.22 2.98
N GLN A 116 -35.36 6.27 2.82
CA GLN A 116 -35.48 5.10 3.70
C GLN A 116 -34.24 4.19 3.61
N LEU A 117 -33.70 3.98 2.41
CA LEU A 117 -32.46 3.22 2.22
C LEU A 117 -31.28 3.90 2.92
N ARG A 118 -31.16 5.24 2.82
CA ARG A 118 -30.12 6.00 3.53
C ARG A 118 -30.24 5.86 5.04
N GLU A 119 -31.43 6.05 5.58
CA GLU A 119 -31.69 5.96 7.01
C GLU A 119 -31.40 4.55 7.56
N SER A 120 -31.86 3.52 6.85
CA SER A 120 -31.60 2.12 7.20
C SER A 120 -30.11 1.78 7.20
N ALA A 121 -29.40 2.14 6.13
CA ALA A 121 -27.96 1.88 6.02
C ALA A 121 -27.16 2.65 7.09
N ALA A 122 -27.54 3.90 7.37
CA ALA A 122 -26.96 4.70 8.44
C ALA A 122 -27.12 4.02 9.82
N ALA A 123 -28.33 3.57 10.16
CA ALA A 123 -28.61 2.93 11.44
C ALA A 123 -27.85 1.60 11.62
N GLU A 124 -27.73 0.81 10.55
CA GLU A 124 -26.94 -0.43 10.54
C GLU A 124 -25.45 -0.13 10.78
N LEU A 125 -24.90 0.87 10.07
CA LEU A 125 -23.50 1.28 10.23
C LEU A 125 -23.21 1.82 11.62
N ASP A 126 -24.09 2.66 12.15
CA ASP A 126 -23.93 3.25 13.49
C ASP A 126 -24.00 2.15 14.58
N THR A 127 -24.78 1.09 14.35
CA THR A 127 -24.78 -0.10 15.20
C THR A 127 -23.47 -0.87 15.06
N ARG A 128 -22.98 -1.10 13.83
CA ARG A 128 -21.73 -1.81 13.57
C ARG A 128 -20.51 -1.10 14.15
N VAL A 129 -20.46 0.23 14.13
CA VAL A 129 -19.39 1.02 14.76
C VAL A 129 -19.35 0.80 16.27
N ARG A 130 -20.53 0.66 16.91
CA ARG A 130 -20.63 0.53 18.37
C ARG A 130 -20.33 -0.90 18.85
N THR A 131 -20.76 -1.92 18.11
CA THR A 131 -20.76 -3.32 18.61
C THR A 131 -20.34 -4.36 17.59
N GLY A 132 -20.02 -3.97 16.36
CA GLY A 132 -19.71 -4.90 15.27
C GLY A 132 -18.23 -5.27 15.19
N GLU A 133 -17.94 -6.21 14.28
CA GLU A 133 -16.57 -6.58 13.90
C GLU A 133 -16.17 -5.91 12.58
N PRO A 134 -14.86 -5.70 12.33
CA PRO A 134 -14.38 -5.21 11.05
C PRO A 134 -14.82 -6.11 9.89
N TYR A 135 -15.33 -5.51 8.81
CA TYR A 135 -15.63 -6.24 7.59
C TYR A 135 -14.35 -6.48 6.78
N ILE A 136 -13.79 -7.68 6.92
CA ILE A 136 -12.57 -8.12 6.21
C ILE A 136 -12.88 -9.40 5.44
N TRP A 137 -12.32 -9.52 4.24
CA TRP A 137 -12.32 -10.77 3.47
C TRP A 137 -10.92 -11.07 2.94
N THR A 138 -10.66 -12.32 2.62
CA THR A 138 -9.42 -12.71 1.94
C THR A 138 -9.59 -12.50 0.44
N GLY A 139 -8.66 -11.78 -0.18
CA GLY A 139 -8.56 -11.73 -1.64
C GLY A 139 -8.19 -13.09 -2.22
N ILE A 140 -8.58 -13.35 -3.46
CA ILE A 140 -8.04 -14.46 -4.25
C ILE A 140 -6.67 -13.98 -4.81
N PRO A 141 -5.58 -14.76 -4.70
CA PRO A 141 -4.27 -14.37 -5.24
C PRO A 141 -4.30 -14.08 -6.74
#